data_AF-A0A8T1ST50-F1
#
_entry.id   AF-A0A8T1ST50-F1
#
_cell.length_a   1.000
_cell.length_b   1.000
_cell.length_c   1.000
_cell.angle_alpha   90.00
_cell.angle_beta   90.00
_cell.angle_gamma   90.00
#
_symmetry.space_group_name_H-M   'P 1'
#
loop_
_entity.id
_entity.type
_entity.pdbx_description
1 polymer ?
#
loop_
_entity_poly.entity_id
_entity_poly.type
_entity_poly.pdbx_seq_one_letter_code
_entity_poly.pdbx_strand_id
1 'polypeptide(L)'
;MGKVPWENNMMGKGVEESWLYFKESLLRLQEQTIPMCRKKSKYGRRPAWLNSEILARLKHKKAAYKKWKIGLMTREEYKSIAQACRSEIRKAKSHLELQLAGDVRSNKKGFFRYVSNKKKVKESVGPLLNEGGNLVTEDVEKASVLNAF
;
A
#
# COMPACT_ATOMS: atom_id res chain seq x y z
N MET A 1 10.97 -30.90 -17.72
CA MET A 1 10.44 -29.90 -18.66
C MET A 1 10.61 -30.44 -20.07
N GLY A 2 9.52 -30.79 -20.74
CA GLY A 2 9.58 -31.34 -22.10
C GLY A 2 10.09 -30.30 -23.10
N LYS A 3 10.91 -30.71 -24.07
CA LYS A 3 11.30 -29.85 -25.20
C LYS A 3 10.03 -29.47 -25.97
N VAL A 4 9.80 -28.18 -26.19
CA VAL A 4 8.73 -27.70 -27.06
C VAL A 4 9.17 -27.94 -28.51
N PRO A 5 8.41 -28.69 -29.33
CA PRO A 5 8.78 -28.98 -30.72
C PRO A 5 8.46 -27.77 -31.61
N TRP A 6 9.30 -26.73 -31.53
CA TRP A 6 9.12 -25.45 -32.21
C TRP A 6 8.99 -25.58 -33.73
N GLU A 7 9.83 -26.40 -34.34
CA GLU A 7 9.86 -26.61 -35.80
C GLU A 7 8.53 -27.13 -36.33
N ASN A 8 7.95 -28.14 -35.69
CA ASN A 8 6.65 -28.69 -36.08
C ASN A 8 5.49 -27.71 -35.85
N ASN A 9 5.60 -26.86 -34.82
CA ASN A 9 4.53 -25.94 -34.44
C ASN A 9 4.54 -24.64 -35.26
N MET A 10 5.66 -24.30 -35.88
CA MET A 10 5.87 -23.12 -36.72
C MET A 10 5.89 -23.46 -38.22
N MET A 11 5.95 -24.75 -38.60
CA MET A 11 5.94 -25.20 -39.98
C MET A 11 4.63 -24.78 -40.69
N GLY A 12 4.76 -24.07 -41.81
CA GLY A 12 3.62 -23.64 -42.63
C GLY A 12 2.85 -22.41 -42.11
N LYS A 13 3.30 -21.78 -41.02
CA LYS A 13 2.71 -20.56 -40.46
C LYS A 13 3.41 -19.30 -40.96
N GLY A 14 2.66 -18.20 -41.05
CA GLY A 14 3.25 -16.89 -41.30
C GLY A 14 4.21 -16.45 -40.20
N VAL A 15 5.05 -15.46 -40.49
CA VAL A 15 5.98 -14.87 -39.50
C VAL A 15 5.23 -14.35 -38.28
N GLU A 16 4.08 -13.72 -38.50
CA GLU A 16 3.25 -13.14 -37.45
C GLU A 16 2.57 -14.20 -36.57
N GLU A 17 2.05 -15.26 -37.18
CA GLU A 17 1.45 -16.41 -36.48
C GLU A 17 2.49 -17.18 -35.65
N SER A 18 3.71 -17.31 -36.18
CA SER A 18 4.84 -17.93 -35.48
C SER A 18 5.29 -17.11 -34.27
N TRP A 19 5.34 -15.78 -34.41
CA TRP A 19 5.64 -14.87 -33.32
C TRP A 19 4.57 -14.90 -32.22
N LEU A 20 3.29 -14.92 -32.60
CA LEU A 20 2.18 -14.97 -31.64
C LEU A 20 2.21 -16.29 -30.85
N TYR A 21 2.46 -17.41 -31.52
CA TYR A 21 2.61 -18.72 -30.88
C TYR A 21 3.80 -18.77 -29.90
N PHE A 22 4.94 -18.19 -30.29
CA PHE A 22 6.10 -18.06 -29.42
C PHE A 22 5.79 -17.25 -28.17
N LYS A 23 5.17 -16.08 -28.34
CA LYS A 23 4.79 -15.17 -27.25
C LYS A 23 3.83 -15.85 -26.26
N GLU A 24 2.80 -16.53 -26.75
CA GLU A 24 1.85 -17.26 -25.89
C GLU A 24 2.52 -18.39 -25.13
N SER A 25 3.38 -19.16 -25.82
CA SER A 25 4.12 -20.25 -25.18
C SER A 25 5.06 -19.74 -24.09
N LEU A 26 5.74 -18.62 -24.32
CA LEU A 26 6.61 -17.97 -23.36
C LEU A 26 5.82 -17.45 -22.15
N LEU A 27 4.71 -16.75 -22.37
CA LEU A 27 3.86 -16.22 -21.29
C LEU A 27 3.28 -17.34 -20.43
N ARG A 28 2.82 -18.43 -21.07
CA ARG A 28 2.31 -19.62 -20.36
C ARG A 28 3.40 -20.26 -19.49
N LEU A 29 4.62 -20.38 -20.01
CA LEU A 29 5.75 -20.92 -19.24
C LEU A 29 6.13 -19.98 -18.11
N GLN A 30 6.14 -18.67 -18.34
CA GLN A 30 6.38 -17.66 -17.31
C GLN A 30 5.35 -17.77 -16.18
N GLU A 31 4.06 -17.91 -16.47
CA GLU A 31 3.02 -18.10 -15.45
C GLU A 31 3.19 -19.38 -14.64
N GLN A 32 3.62 -20.47 -15.28
CA GLN A 32 3.80 -21.76 -14.62
C GLN A 32 5.07 -21.84 -13.77
N THR A 33 6.14 -21.18 -14.20
CA THR A 33 7.48 -21.32 -13.59
C THR A 33 7.84 -20.20 -12.65
N ILE A 34 7.35 -18.99 -12.88
CA ILE A 34 7.65 -17.84 -12.04
C ILE A 34 6.50 -17.69 -11.04
N PRO A 35 6.72 -17.99 -9.74
CA PRO A 35 5.70 -17.79 -8.73
C PRO A 35 5.37 -16.30 -8.62
N MET A 36 4.26 -15.92 -9.24
CA MET A 36 3.72 -14.57 -9.19
C MET A 36 3.17 -14.30 -7.79
N CYS A 37 3.98 -13.65 -6.95
CA CYS A 37 3.51 -13.14 -5.67
C CYS A 37 2.45 -12.06 -5.93
N ARG A 38 1.17 -12.41 -5.76
CA ARG A 38 0.09 -11.41 -5.73
C ARG A 38 0.45 -10.40 -4.66
N LYS A 39 0.64 -9.12 -5.05
CA LYS A 39 0.80 -8.03 -4.09
C LYS A 39 -0.33 -8.19 -3.07
N LYS A 40 0.01 -8.45 -1.80
CA LYS A 40 -1.00 -8.60 -0.76
C LYS A 40 -1.95 -7.41 -0.91
N SER A 41 -3.24 -7.71 -1.08
CA SER A 41 -4.29 -6.71 -1.21
C SER A 41 -4.20 -5.73 -0.03
N LYS A 42 -4.87 -4.58 -0.08
CA LYS A 42 -4.86 -3.57 1.01
C LYS A 42 -5.06 -4.18 2.43
N TYR A 43 -5.63 -5.38 2.54
CA TYR A 43 -5.73 -6.21 3.74
C TYR A 43 -4.39 -6.57 4.42
N GLY A 44 -3.27 -6.63 3.67
CA GLY A 44 -1.92 -6.79 4.24
C GLY A 44 -1.37 -5.54 4.95
N ARG A 45 -2.07 -4.41 4.87
CA ARG A 45 -1.71 -3.12 5.50
C ARG A 45 -2.50 -2.84 6.78
N ARG A 46 -3.05 -3.87 7.43
CA ARG A 46 -3.72 -3.67 8.73
C ARG A 46 -2.69 -3.21 9.76
N PRO A 47 -2.92 -2.09 10.46
CA PRO A 47 -2.04 -1.69 11.54
C PRO A 47 -2.01 -2.76 12.63
N ALA A 48 -0.84 -2.97 13.26
CA ALA A 48 -0.67 -4.00 14.29
C ALA A 48 -1.55 -3.78 15.54
N TRP A 49 -2.01 -2.55 15.80
CA TRP A 49 -2.92 -2.24 16.92
C TRP A 49 -4.40 -2.57 16.61
N LEU A 50 -4.72 -2.98 15.38
CA LEU A 50 -6.11 -3.18 14.94
C LEU A 50 -6.60 -4.59 15.28
N ASN A 51 -7.42 -4.71 16.33
CA ASN A 51 -8.11 -5.95 16.70
C ASN A 51 -9.57 -5.97 16.17
N SER A 52 -10.23 -7.12 16.33
CA SER A 52 -11.64 -7.33 15.92
C SER A 52 -12.61 -6.43 16.69
N GLU A 53 -12.34 -6.15 17.97
CA GLU A 53 -13.17 -5.31 18.82
C GLU A 53 -13.16 -3.84 18.39
N ILE A 54 -11.98 -3.27 18.15
CA ILE A 54 -11.80 -1.90 17.64
C ILE A 54 -12.45 -1.77 16.26
N LEU A 55 -12.39 -2.81 15.43
CA LEU A 55 -13.13 -2.86 14.17
C LEU A 55 -14.65 -2.79 14.39
N ALA A 56 -15.19 -3.50 15.38
CA ALA A 56 -16.59 -3.42 15.73
C ALA A 56 -16.97 -2.00 16.20
N ARG A 57 -16.14 -1.37 17.05
CA ARG A 57 -16.33 0.02 17.51
C ARG A 57 -16.29 1.02 16.34
N LEU A 58 -15.39 0.84 15.38
CA LEU A 58 -15.32 1.65 14.16
C LEU A 58 -16.57 1.49 13.30
N LYS A 59 -17.09 0.27 13.14
CA LYS A 59 -18.36 0.02 12.44
C LYS A 59 -19.53 0.69 13.16
N HIS A 60 -19.59 0.57 14.49
CA HIS A 60 -20.62 1.20 15.31
C HIS A 60 -20.58 2.74 15.19
N LYS A 61 -19.39 3.36 15.28
CA LYS A 61 -19.22 4.80 15.04
C LYS A 61 -19.67 5.20 13.64
N LYS A 62 -19.37 4.41 12.61
CA LYS A 62 -19.79 4.67 11.23
C LYS A 62 -21.32 4.59 11.08
N ALA A 63 -21.96 3.63 11.76
CA ALA A 63 -23.42 3.52 11.78
C ALA A 63 -24.06 4.71 12.52
N ALA A 64 -23.50 5.11 13.68
CA ALA A 64 -23.95 6.28 14.43
C ALA A 64 -23.84 7.57 13.60
N TYR A 65 -22.75 7.76 12.85
CA TYR A 65 -22.61 8.90 11.93
C TYR A 65 -23.72 8.93 10.86
N LYS A 66 -24.08 7.77 10.28
CA LYS A 66 -25.18 7.69 9.32
C LYS A 66 -26.52 8.09 9.94
N LYS A 67 -26.80 7.62 11.16
CA LYS A 67 -28.03 7.97 11.90
C LYS A 67 -28.09 9.47 12.20
N TRP A 68 -27.00 10.04 12.72
CA TRP A 68 -26.88 11.48 12.99
C TRP A 68 -27.06 12.32 11.72
N LYS A 69 -26.47 11.89 10.58
CA LYS A 69 -26.63 12.58 9.29
C LYS A 69 -28.08 12.62 8.79
N ILE A 70 -28.90 11.62 9.15
CA ILE A 70 -30.32 11.53 8.77
C ILE A 70 -31.23 12.20 9.83
N GLY A 71 -30.68 12.66 10.96
CA GLY A 71 -31.44 13.27 12.05
C GLY A 71 -32.08 12.28 13.04
N LEU A 72 -31.78 10.98 12.92
CA LEU A 72 -32.29 9.92 13.81
C LEU A 72 -31.48 9.75 15.10
N MET A 73 -30.53 10.65 15.35
CA MET A 73 -29.63 10.58 16.51
C MET A 73 -29.18 12.01 16.85
N THR A 74 -29.11 12.31 18.14
CA THR A 74 -28.65 13.61 18.61
C THR A 74 -27.15 13.77 18.38
N ARG A 75 -26.69 15.03 18.36
CA ARG A 75 -25.26 15.33 18.17
C ARG A 75 -24.44 14.82 19.35
N GLU A 76 -24.99 14.88 20.56
CA GLU A 76 -24.37 14.46 21.82
C GLU A 76 -24.10 12.95 21.82
N GLU A 77 -25.09 12.14 21.44
CA GLU A 77 -24.97 10.68 21.35
C GLU A 77 -23.87 10.27 20.37
N TYR A 78 -23.88 10.86 19.16
CA TYR A 78 -22.83 10.61 18.18
C TYR A 78 -21.44 11.01 18.70
N LYS A 79 -21.33 12.18 19.36
CA LYS A 79 -20.07 12.69 19.91
C LYS A 79 -19.54 11.75 21.00
N SER A 80 -20.41 11.23 21.86
CA SER A 80 -20.07 10.25 22.89
C SER A 80 -19.50 8.96 22.26
N ILE A 81 -20.21 8.38 21.29
CA ILE A 81 -19.77 7.18 20.56
C ILE A 81 -18.42 7.42 19.85
N ALA A 82 -18.29 8.57 19.19
CA ALA A 82 -17.08 8.94 18.48
C ALA A 82 -15.87 9.11 19.42
N GLN A 83 -16.08 9.67 20.61
CA GLN A 83 -15.05 9.87 21.62
C GLN A 83 -14.62 8.54 22.25
N ALA A 84 -15.58 7.68 22.61
CA ALA A 84 -15.30 6.34 23.13
C ALA A 84 -14.50 5.49 22.12
N CYS A 85 -14.89 5.51 20.84
CA CYS A 85 -14.11 4.84 19.80
C CYS A 85 -12.69 5.41 19.68
N ARG A 86 -12.53 6.73 19.82
CA ARG A 86 -11.22 7.39 19.77
C ARG A 86 -10.34 7.02 20.98
N SER A 87 -10.90 6.96 22.19
CA SER A 87 -10.13 6.56 23.39
C SER A 87 -9.64 5.12 23.28
N GLU A 88 -10.47 4.19 22.83
CA GLU A 88 -10.05 2.80 22.64
C GLU A 88 -8.93 2.65 21.61
N ILE A 89 -9.01 3.37 20.49
CA ILE A 89 -7.92 3.38 19.50
C ILE A 89 -6.61 3.92 20.10
N ARG A 90 -6.68 4.95 20.96
CA ARG A 90 -5.49 5.49 21.63
C ARG A 90 -4.90 4.47 22.60
N LYS A 91 -5.72 3.81 23.41
CA LYS A 91 -5.28 2.75 24.33
C LYS A 91 -4.60 1.61 23.58
N ALA A 92 -5.19 1.13 22.50
CA ALA A 92 -4.62 0.04 21.70
C ALA A 92 -3.29 0.40 21.04
N LYS A 93 -3.15 1.64 20.55
CA LYS A 93 -1.87 2.14 20.02
C LYS A 93 -0.80 2.24 21.10
N SER A 94 -1.14 2.84 22.24
CA SER A 94 -0.24 2.96 23.38
C SER A 94 0.21 1.59 23.88
N HIS A 95 -0.71 0.64 23.99
CA HIS A 95 -0.39 -0.73 24.40
C HIS A 95 0.60 -1.40 23.44
N LEU A 96 0.36 -1.30 22.12
CA LEU A 96 1.31 -1.81 21.11
C LEU A 96 2.69 -1.15 21.23
N GLU A 97 2.74 0.16 21.43
CA GLU A 97 3.99 0.91 21.56
C GLU A 97 4.77 0.51 22.81
N LEU A 98 4.07 0.29 23.93
CA LEU A 98 4.66 -0.24 25.18
C LEU A 98 5.22 -1.65 24.98
N GLN A 99 4.49 -2.54 24.31
CA GLN A 99 4.98 -3.88 23.99
C GLN A 99 6.23 -3.83 23.12
N LEU A 100 6.22 -3.01 22.06
CA LEU A 100 7.37 -2.85 21.18
C LEU A 100 8.59 -2.27 21.90
N ALA A 101 8.38 -1.34 22.85
CA ALA A 101 9.45 -0.74 23.65
C ALA A 101 10.04 -1.73 24.66
N GLY A 102 9.19 -2.55 25.31
CA GLY A 102 9.62 -3.60 26.23
C GLY A 102 10.40 -4.71 25.50
N ASP A 103 9.93 -5.11 24.32
CA ASP A 103 10.52 -6.18 23.52
C ASP A 103 11.71 -5.72 22.66
N VAL A 104 12.26 -4.51 22.87
CA VAL A 104 13.41 -4.04 22.08
C VAL A 104 14.60 -4.99 22.21
N ARG A 105 14.83 -5.58 23.40
CA ARG A 105 15.97 -6.46 23.61
C ARG A 105 15.86 -7.78 22.82
N SER A 106 14.66 -8.36 22.77
CA SER A 106 14.38 -9.63 22.07
C SER A 106 14.10 -9.43 20.58
N ASN A 107 13.42 -8.34 20.20
CA ASN A 107 12.92 -8.08 18.86
C ASN A 107 13.22 -6.64 18.39
N LYS A 108 14.52 -6.30 18.32
CA LYS A 108 15.01 -5.01 17.79
C LYS A 108 14.41 -4.68 16.42
N LYS A 109 14.33 -5.66 15.52
CA LYS A 109 13.79 -5.48 14.16
C LYS A 109 12.32 -5.03 14.17
N GLY A 110 11.50 -5.56 15.07
CA GLY A 110 10.09 -5.18 15.21
C GLY A 110 9.92 -3.71 15.58
N PHE A 111 10.69 -3.24 16.56
CA PHE A 111 10.69 -1.84 17.00
C PHE A 111 11.14 -0.89 15.89
N PHE A 112 12.32 -1.10 15.29
CA PHE A 112 12.83 -0.21 14.25
C PHE A 112 11.95 -0.21 13.00
N ARG A 113 11.31 -1.33 12.65
CA ARG A 113 10.31 -1.38 11.58
C ARG A 113 9.06 -0.54 11.89
N TYR A 114 8.60 -0.53 13.15
CA TYR A 114 7.50 0.34 13.56
C TYR A 114 7.88 1.82 13.42
N VAL A 115 9.06 2.20 13.94
CA VAL A 115 9.57 3.57 13.85
C VAL A 115 9.77 4.01 12.41
N SER A 116 10.38 3.18 11.55
CA SER A 116 10.60 3.50 10.14
C SER A 116 9.29 3.67 9.37
N ASN A 117 8.27 2.84 9.66
CA ASN A 117 6.94 2.97 9.05
C ASN A 117 6.18 4.23 9.52
N LYS A 118 6.48 4.73 10.73
CA LYS A 118 5.87 5.95 11.29
C LYS A 118 6.59 7.22 10.85
N LYS A 119 7.89 7.14 10.62
CA LYS A 119 8.68 8.22 10.06
C LYS A 119 8.10 8.50 8.67
N LYS A 120 7.52 9.69 8.48
CA LYS A 120 7.22 10.17 7.14
C LYS A 120 8.55 10.25 6.40
N VAL A 121 8.64 9.66 5.21
CA VAL A 121 9.74 9.97 4.29
C VAL A 121 9.59 11.46 4.02
N LYS A 122 10.49 12.27 4.56
CA LYS A 122 10.65 13.65 4.11
C LYS A 122 11.18 13.50 2.69
N GLU A 123 10.46 14.03 1.70
CA GLU A 123 11.03 14.16 0.37
C GLU A 123 12.37 14.88 0.53
N SER A 124 13.46 14.18 0.23
CA SER A 124 14.81 14.71 0.44
C SER A 124 15.09 15.87 -0.51
N VAL A 125 14.36 15.90 -1.63
CA VAL A 125 14.41 16.93 -2.65
C VAL A 125 13.12 17.73 -2.49
N GLY A 126 13.24 19.02 -2.17
CA GLY A 126 12.13 19.95 -2.22
C GLY A 126 11.66 20.13 -3.67
N PRO A 127 10.53 20.80 -3.90
CA PRO A 127 10.09 21.10 -5.25
C PRO A 127 11.18 21.90 -6.00
N LEU A 128 11.51 21.48 -7.23
CA LEU A 128 12.53 22.15 -8.03
C LEU A 128 12.05 23.53 -8.45
N LEU A 129 12.93 24.52 -8.31
CA LEU A 129 12.72 25.88 -8.80
C LEU A 129 13.60 26.08 -10.03
N ASN A 130 13.05 26.71 -11.07
CA ASN A 130 13.84 27.15 -12.21
C ASN A 130 14.69 28.38 -11.82
N GLU A 131 15.62 28.82 -12.68
CA GLU A 131 16.45 30.02 -12.48
C GLU A 131 15.61 31.27 -12.17
N GLY A 132 14.39 31.35 -12.71
CA GLY A 132 13.42 32.42 -12.45
C GLY A 132 12.64 32.31 -11.13
N GLY A 133 12.96 31.35 -10.24
CA GLY A 133 12.27 31.16 -8.95
C GLY A 133 10.88 30.54 -9.04
N ASN A 134 10.46 30.09 -10.22
CA ASN A 134 9.15 29.45 -10.44
C ASN A 134 9.20 27.95 -10.14
N LEU A 135 8.10 27.42 -9.59
CA LEU A 135 7.93 26.01 -9.29
C LEU A 135 7.82 25.19 -10.58
N VAL A 136 8.71 24.20 -10.73
CA VAL A 136 8.75 23.35 -11.92
C VAL A 136 7.81 22.15 -11.77
N THR A 137 6.75 22.12 -12.57
CA THR A 137 5.76 21.03 -12.55
C THR A 137 5.99 19.99 -13.65
N GLU A 138 6.53 20.39 -14.80
CA GLU A 138 6.73 19.51 -15.96
C GLU A 138 8.02 18.68 -15.85
N ASP A 139 7.96 17.42 -16.29
CA ASP A 139 9.09 16.48 -16.13
C ASP A 139 10.29 16.83 -17.01
N VAL A 140 10.05 17.44 -18.18
CA VAL A 140 11.12 17.91 -19.09
C VAL A 140 11.90 19.06 -18.47
N GLU A 141 11.19 20.02 -17.88
CA GLU A 141 11.80 21.16 -17.19
C GLU A 141 12.59 20.72 -15.95
N LYS A 142 12.07 19.74 -15.19
CA LYS A 142 12.81 19.16 -14.05
C LYS A 142 14.14 18.56 -14.49
N ALA A 143 14.16 17.85 -15.62
CA ALA A 143 15.39 17.29 -16.17
C ALA A 143 16.37 18.38 -16.61
N SER A 144 15.88 19.46 -17.22
CA SER A 144 16.69 20.61 -17.62
C SER A 144 17.35 21.29 -16.40
N VAL A 145 16.57 21.57 -15.35
CA VAL A 145 17.08 22.19 -14.12
C VAL A 145 18.12 21.30 -13.44
N LEU A 146 17.90 19.99 -13.38
CA LEU A 146 18.87 19.05 -12.79
C LEU A 146 20.16 18.90 -13.61
N ASN A 147 20.10 19.07 -14.93
CA ASN A 147 21.29 19.05 -15.78
C ASN A 147 22.18 20.30 -15.65
N ALA A 148 21.65 21.37 -15.06
CA ALA A 148 22.36 22.64 -14.87
C ALA A 148 23.10 22.75 -13.52
N PHE A 149 22.94 21.76 -12.62
CA PHE A 149 23.71 21.63 -11.36
C PHE A 149 24.98 20.80 -11.58
#